data_AF-A0A143PH73-F1
#
_entry.id   AF-A0A143PH73-F1
#
_cell.length_a   1.000
_cell.length_b   1.000
_cell.length_c   1.000
_cell.angle_alpha   90.00
_cell.angle_beta   90.00
_cell.angle_gamma   90.00
#
_symmetry.space_group_name_H-M   'P 1'
#
loop_
_entity.id
_entity.type
_entity.pdbx_description
1 polymer ?
#
loop_
_entity_poly.entity_id
_entity_poly.type
_entity_poly.pdbx_seq_one_letter_code
_entity_poly.pdbx_strand_id
1 'polypeptide(L)'
;MSQLIGGGRALAGLVLGILLGSSTAVAQPVLPDGGAARDSLTTLDLLMPEVVGASSAASAVTARVVVDAKLQGLVDDLLGRSPAFRRQWQRLERFPRLSIRIELVHANQIGGDAHAATTIAVLHDGSVDATVAIPGGRRLPELVAHEVEHILERLDGVNAANQHALGDHSVRRASGTFETARAVLVGQLVAKQVQPR
;
A
#
# COMPACT_ATOMS: atom_id res chain seq x y z
N MET A 1 18.10 -16.69 -51.43
CA MET A 1 17.50 -15.36 -51.16
C MET A 1 16.02 -15.57 -50.87
N SER A 2 15.55 -15.09 -49.72
CA SER A 2 14.17 -14.67 -49.39
C SER A 2 13.95 -14.82 -47.88
N GLN A 3 13.77 -13.68 -47.21
CA GLN A 3 13.34 -13.61 -45.83
C GLN A 3 11.82 -13.77 -45.76
N LEU A 4 11.29 -14.17 -44.60
CA LEU A 4 9.97 -13.71 -44.16
C LEU A 4 9.97 -13.58 -42.63
N ILE A 5 9.52 -12.42 -42.17
CA ILE A 5 9.60 -11.95 -40.78
C ILE A 5 8.21 -11.97 -40.18
N GLY A 6 8.08 -12.48 -38.96
CA GLY A 6 6.95 -12.27 -38.06
C GLY A 6 7.42 -12.53 -36.63
N GLY A 7 7.19 -11.68 -35.63
CA GLY A 7 6.29 -10.53 -35.60
C GLY A 7 5.49 -10.43 -34.28
N GLY A 8 5.96 -11.09 -33.21
CA GLY A 8 5.30 -11.09 -31.91
C GLY A 8 5.61 -9.83 -31.10
N ARG A 9 4.59 -9.02 -30.81
CA ARG A 9 4.71 -7.84 -29.94
C ARG A 9 4.56 -8.26 -28.48
N ALA A 10 5.52 -7.89 -27.64
CA ALA A 10 5.43 -8.07 -26.19
C ALA A 10 4.47 -7.03 -25.56
N LEU A 11 3.77 -7.45 -24.51
CA LEU A 11 3.08 -6.56 -23.57
C LEU A 11 3.95 -6.42 -22.33
N ALA A 12 4.62 -5.28 -22.16
CA ALA A 12 5.39 -4.95 -20.97
C ALA A 12 4.51 -4.13 -20.01
N GLY A 13 4.21 -4.67 -18.83
CA GLY A 13 3.56 -3.94 -17.75
C GLY A 13 4.55 -3.01 -17.04
N LEU A 14 4.22 -1.73 -16.93
CA LEU A 14 5.02 -0.74 -16.22
C LEU A 14 4.75 -0.85 -14.71
N VAL A 15 5.74 -1.29 -13.93
CA VAL A 15 5.72 -1.23 -12.46
C VAL A 15 6.86 -0.31 -12.03
N LEU A 16 6.54 0.77 -11.31
CA LEU A 16 7.46 1.87 -11.04
C LEU A 16 7.78 2.00 -9.54
N GLY A 17 9.06 1.94 -9.21
CA GLY A 17 9.66 2.33 -7.92
C GLY A 17 11.04 2.96 -8.15
N ILE A 18 11.41 3.96 -7.36
CA ILE A 18 12.57 4.89 -7.47
C ILE A 18 12.95 5.33 -6.05
N LEU A 19 14.24 5.50 -5.60
CA LEU A 19 14.88 6.42 -4.55
C LEU A 19 15.97 7.22 -5.25
N LEU A 20 16.42 8.22 -4.49
CA LEU A 20 17.76 8.77 -4.50
C LEU A 20 18.12 9.05 -3.03
N GLY A 21 19.29 8.77 -2.46
CA GLY A 21 20.56 8.32 -2.99
C GLY A 21 21.62 8.59 -1.91
N SER A 22 22.92 8.57 -2.24
CA SER A 22 23.99 8.93 -1.29
C SER A 22 25.14 9.71 -1.93
N SER A 23 25.72 10.60 -1.10
CA SER A 23 26.93 11.44 -1.19
C SER A 23 27.87 11.45 -2.41
N THR A 24 28.45 12.63 -2.63
CA THR A 24 29.35 13.03 -3.72
C THR A 24 30.85 12.72 -3.50
N ALA A 25 31.53 12.25 -4.56
CA ALA A 25 32.98 12.43 -4.81
C ALA A 25 33.28 12.36 -6.34
N VAL A 26 34.48 12.75 -6.80
CA VAL A 26 34.76 13.21 -8.19
C VAL A 26 35.56 12.23 -9.06
N ALA A 27 35.26 12.22 -10.38
CA ALA A 27 36.04 11.81 -11.58
C ALA A 27 35.37 10.76 -12.52
N GLN A 28 35.63 10.85 -13.83
CA GLN A 28 34.95 10.18 -14.97
C GLN A 28 35.95 9.31 -15.82
N PRO A 29 35.53 8.55 -16.87
CA PRO A 29 34.32 7.72 -17.07
C PRO A 29 34.57 6.36 -17.78
N VAL A 30 33.91 5.25 -17.38
CA VAL A 30 33.64 4.06 -18.25
C VAL A 30 32.32 3.39 -17.83
N LEU A 31 31.51 2.96 -18.80
CA LEU A 31 30.37 2.02 -18.69
C LEU A 31 30.49 0.99 -19.85
N PRO A 32 29.80 -0.17 -19.84
CA PRO A 32 28.84 -0.73 -18.88
C PRO A 32 29.42 -2.00 -18.18
N ASP A 33 28.73 -2.88 -17.43
CA ASP A 33 27.31 -3.25 -17.37
C ASP A 33 26.93 -3.98 -16.05
N GLY A 34 25.63 -4.04 -15.72
CA GLY A 34 25.02 -5.06 -14.85
C GLY A 34 25.31 -5.08 -13.33
N GLY A 35 24.47 -4.42 -12.52
CA GLY A 35 24.45 -4.62 -11.06
C GLY A 35 23.32 -3.88 -10.34
N ALA A 36 22.26 -4.59 -9.94
CA ALA A 36 21.07 -3.98 -9.35
C ALA A 36 21.28 -3.54 -7.88
N ALA A 37 21.49 -2.23 -7.67
CA ALA A 37 21.35 -1.58 -6.36
C ALA A 37 19.92 -1.03 -6.20
N ARG A 38 19.33 -1.23 -5.02
CA ARG A 38 17.93 -0.88 -4.71
C ARG A 38 17.80 0.56 -4.25
N ASP A 39 16.75 1.23 -4.69
CA ASP A 39 16.38 2.56 -4.19
C ASP A 39 14.84 2.85 -4.38
N SER A 40 14.12 3.34 -3.31
CA SER A 40 12.69 3.85 -3.11
C SER A 40 12.38 5.27 -2.42
N LEU A 41 12.30 6.42 -3.10
CA LEU A 41 11.68 7.77 -2.90
C LEU A 41 10.92 8.29 -4.17
N THR A 42 9.64 8.56 -3.95
CA THR A 42 8.63 9.32 -4.71
C THR A 42 9.00 10.68 -5.34
N THR A 43 8.42 10.96 -6.51
CA THR A 43 7.87 12.28 -6.89
C THR A 43 6.75 12.10 -7.92
N LEU A 44 5.51 12.45 -7.55
CA LEU A 44 4.43 12.76 -8.48
C LEU A 44 3.39 13.56 -7.70
N ASP A 45 3.52 14.87 -7.77
CA ASP A 45 2.59 15.83 -7.18
C ASP A 45 1.79 16.52 -8.31
N LEU A 46 0.59 16.96 -7.98
CA LEU A 46 -0.29 17.83 -8.79
C LEU A 46 -0.67 17.32 -10.20
N LEU A 47 -1.89 16.76 -10.31
CA LEU A 47 -2.98 17.26 -11.17
C LEU A 47 -4.16 16.26 -11.20
N MET A 48 -5.11 16.41 -10.27
CA MET A 48 -6.44 15.79 -10.41
C MET A 48 -7.38 16.83 -11.05
N PRO A 49 -7.98 16.57 -12.22
CA PRO A 49 -8.97 17.49 -12.80
C PRO A 49 -10.31 17.39 -12.06
N GLU A 50 -10.94 18.53 -11.84
CA GLU A 50 -12.29 18.63 -11.27
C GLU A 50 -13.33 18.19 -12.32
N VAL A 51 -13.76 16.92 -12.27
CA VAL A 51 -14.74 16.36 -13.22
C VAL A 51 -16.15 16.45 -12.64
N VAL A 52 -16.85 17.54 -12.94
CA VAL A 52 -18.30 17.66 -12.73
C VAL A 52 -19.03 17.01 -13.91
N GLY A 53 -19.53 15.78 -13.71
CA GLY A 53 -20.24 15.00 -14.74
C GLY A 53 -21.42 14.23 -14.15
N ALA A 54 -22.54 14.18 -14.88
CA ALA A 54 -23.83 13.70 -14.38
C ALA A 54 -23.83 12.22 -13.97
N SER A 55 -24.58 11.91 -12.90
CA SER A 55 -24.73 10.58 -12.33
C SER A 55 -25.48 9.63 -13.27
N SER A 56 -24.74 8.75 -13.94
CA SER A 56 -25.29 7.51 -14.48
C SER A 56 -25.33 6.47 -13.36
N ALA A 57 -26.45 5.77 -13.21
CA ALA A 57 -26.60 4.66 -12.26
C ALA A 57 -25.90 3.38 -12.75
N ALA A 58 -24.62 3.52 -13.14
CA ALA A 58 -23.73 2.39 -13.31
C ALA A 58 -23.66 1.64 -11.97
N SER A 59 -23.91 0.33 -12.00
CA SER A 59 -23.85 -0.52 -10.82
C SER A 59 -22.51 -0.29 -10.11
N ALA A 60 -22.57 0.33 -8.93
CA ALA A 60 -21.37 0.78 -8.24
C ALA A 60 -20.59 -0.47 -7.79
N VAL A 61 -19.55 -0.80 -8.54
CA VAL A 61 -18.59 -1.85 -8.16
C VAL A 61 -18.02 -1.40 -6.82
N THR A 62 -18.42 -2.06 -5.74
CA THR A 62 -17.88 -1.82 -4.41
C THR A 62 -16.40 -2.19 -4.38
N ALA A 63 -15.63 -1.60 -3.47
CA ALA A 63 -14.22 -1.95 -3.30
C ALA A 63 -14.02 -3.47 -3.21
N ARG A 64 -13.12 -4.01 -4.03
CA ARG A 64 -12.88 -5.45 -4.14
C ARG A 64 -11.82 -5.86 -3.13
N VAL A 65 -12.23 -6.35 -1.97
CA VAL A 65 -11.29 -6.89 -0.97
C VAL A 65 -11.16 -8.40 -1.11
N VAL A 66 -9.93 -8.89 -1.22
CA VAL A 66 -9.56 -10.31 -1.26
C VAL A 66 -8.66 -10.59 -0.06
N VAL A 67 -9.08 -11.53 0.80
CA VAL A 67 -8.35 -11.90 2.01
C VAL A 67 -7.83 -13.34 1.86
N ASP A 68 -6.60 -13.60 2.31
CA ASP A 68 -6.06 -14.96 2.43
C ASP A 68 -6.98 -15.82 3.31
N ALA A 69 -7.26 -17.05 2.89
CA ALA A 69 -8.17 -17.95 3.60
C ALA A 69 -7.77 -18.19 5.08
N LYS A 70 -6.48 -18.08 5.43
CA LYS A 70 -5.97 -18.19 6.81
C LYS A 70 -6.25 -16.95 7.65
N LEU A 71 -6.48 -15.80 7.01
CA LEU A 71 -6.84 -14.53 7.65
C LEU A 71 -8.34 -14.26 7.66
N GLN A 72 -9.13 -14.96 6.84
CA GLN A 72 -10.59 -14.74 6.73
C GLN A 72 -11.29 -14.77 8.09
N GLY A 73 -11.10 -15.85 8.88
CA GLY A 73 -11.72 -15.98 10.20
C GLY A 73 -11.27 -14.92 11.22
N LEU A 74 -10.09 -14.34 11.04
CA LEU A 74 -9.65 -13.18 11.83
C LEU A 74 -10.39 -11.91 11.39
N VAL A 75 -10.46 -11.64 10.08
CA VAL A 75 -11.16 -10.46 9.54
C VAL A 75 -12.65 -10.50 9.92
N ASP A 76 -13.27 -11.68 9.89
CA ASP A 76 -14.65 -11.88 10.34
C ASP A 76 -14.82 -11.56 11.84
N ASP A 77 -13.88 -11.99 12.70
CA ASP A 77 -13.87 -11.65 14.14
C ASP A 77 -13.69 -10.14 14.38
N LEU A 78 -12.79 -9.49 13.62
CA LEU A 78 -12.60 -8.03 13.66
C LEU A 78 -13.89 -7.30 13.27
N LEU A 79 -14.55 -7.70 12.18
CA LEU A 79 -15.82 -7.13 11.74
C LEU A 79 -16.95 -7.40 12.73
N GLY A 80 -16.99 -8.58 13.38
CA GLY A 80 -17.97 -8.91 14.40
C GLY A 80 -17.81 -8.09 15.69
N ARG A 81 -16.56 -7.90 16.16
CA ARG A 81 -16.28 -7.46 17.54
C ARG A 81 -15.67 -6.07 17.66
N SER A 82 -15.07 -5.51 16.61
CA SER A 82 -14.47 -4.17 16.64
C SER A 82 -15.32 -3.11 15.91
N PRO A 83 -16.00 -2.21 16.65
CA PRO A 83 -16.64 -1.04 16.05
C PRO A 83 -15.65 -0.09 15.34
N ALA A 84 -14.37 -0.09 15.72
CA ALA A 84 -13.35 0.67 15.01
C ALA A 84 -13.06 0.06 13.63
N PHE A 85 -12.79 -1.25 13.56
CA PHE A 85 -12.50 -1.94 12.31
C PHE A 85 -13.67 -1.91 11.33
N ARG A 86 -14.92 -2.09 11.83
CA ARG A 86 -16.13 -1.90 10.99
C ARG A 86 -16.18 -0.53 10.31
N ARG A 87 -15.81 0.55 11.02
CA ARG A 87 -15.78 1.90 10.41
C ARG A 87 -14.68 2.04 9.38
N GLN A 88 -13.52 1.40 9.56
CA GLN A 88 -12.48 1.38 8.54
C GLN A 88 -12.98 0.66 7.28
N TRP A 89 -13.56 -0.54 7.44
CA TRP A 89 -14.10 -1.34 6.34
C TRP A 89 -15.20 -0.60 5.55
N GLN A 90 -16.16 -0.02 6.26
CA GLN A 90 -17.24 0.82 5.68
C GLN A 90 -16.73 2.11 5.01
N ARG A 91 -15.50 2.55 5.30
CA ARG A 91 -14.86 3.64 4.54
C ARG A 91 -14.23 3.10 3.26
N LEU A 92 -13.54 1.96 3.30
CA LEU A 92 -12.95 1.32 2.12
C LEU A 92 -14.03 1.01 1.05
N GLU A 93 -15.19 0.50 1.46
CA GLU A 93 -16.33 0.21 0.57
C GLU A 93 -16.83 1.40 -0.26
N ARG A 94 -16.54 2.65 0.16
CA ARG A 94 -16.94 3.88 -0.55
C ARG A 94 -16.03 4.23 -1.74
N PHE A 95 -14.95 3.48 -1.96
CA PHE A 95 -14.01 3.71 -3.04
C PHE A 95 -14.23 2.67 -4.16
N PRO A 96 -15.07 2.95 -5.18
CA PRO A 96 -15.51 1.94 -6.15
C PRO A 96 -14.44 1.46 -7.13
N ARG A 97 -13.26 2.08 -7.11
CA ARG A 97 -12.08 1.68 -7.91
C ARG A 97 -10.93 1.16 -7.06
N LEU A 98 -11.20 0.80 -5.80
CA LEU A 98 -10.23 0.24 -4.88
C LEU A 98 -10.26 -1.30 -4.93
N SER A 99 -9.10 -1.90 -5.18
CA SER A 99 -8.84 -3.32 -5.04
C SER A 99 -7.86 -3.50 -3.87
N ILE A 100 -8.18 -4.40 -2.95
CA ILE A 100 -7.30 -4.70 -1.80
C ILE A 100 -7.04 -6.19 -1.76
N ARG A 101 -5.78 -6.57 -1.58
CA ARG A 101 -5.39 -7.93 -1.26
C ARG A 101 -4.69 -7.98 0.09
N ILE A 102 -5.14 -8.85 0.99
CA ILE A 102 -4.52 -9.07 2.31
C ILE A 102 -3.96 -10.49 2.35
N GLU A 103 -2.64 -10.62 2.36
CA GLU A 103 -1.92 -11.90 2.26
C GLU A 103 -1.18 -12.24 3.57
N LEU A 104 -1.17 -13.53 3.95
CA LEU A 104 -0.36 -14.02 5.05
C LEU A 104 0.98 -14.55 4.50
N VAL A 105 2.07 -13.82 4.77
CA VAL A 105 3.40 -14.12 4.27
C VAL A 105 4.33 -14.68 5.35
N HIS A 106 5.46 -15.25 4.95
CA HIS A 106 6.56 -15.55 5.86
C HIS A 106 7.32 -14.27 6.22
N ALA A 107 7.80 -14.18 7.47
CA ALA A 107 8.49 -12.98 7.96
C ALA A 107 9.72 -12.58 7.13
N ASN A 108 10.43 -13.54 6.53
CA ASN A 108 11.58 -13.27 5.64
C ASN A 108 11.20 -12.68 4.27
N GLN A 109 9.91 -12.63 3.91
CA GLN A 109 9.42 -11.95 2.72
C GLN A 109 9.21 -10.44 2.96
N ILE A 110 9.12 -10.04 4.23
CA ILE A 110 9.04 -8.64 4.65
C ILE A 110 10.46 -8.20 5.02
N GLY A 111 11.03 -7.27 4.24
CA GLY A 111 12.43 -6.87 4.40
C GLY A 111 12.65 -6.00 5.64
N GLY A 112 13.78 -6.23 6.32
CA GLY A 112 14.19 -5.46 7.51
C GLY A 112 13.36 -5.78 8.75
N ASP A 113 13.30 -4.84 9.69
CA ASP A 113 12.55 -4.98 10.95
C ASP A 113 11.06 -4.61 10.81
N ALA A 114 10.51 -4.59 9.59
CA ALA A 114 9.12 -4.25 9.35
C ALA A 114 8.18 -5.41 9.76
N HIS A 115 7.13 -5.08 10.53
CA HIS A 115 6.20 -6.07 11.06
C HIS A 115 4.98 -6.36 10.16
N ALA A 116 4.81 -5.58 9.10
CA ALA A 116 3.85 -5.75 8.02
C ALA A 116 4.27 -4.78 6.90
N ALA A 117 3.64 -4.88 5.72
CA ALA A 117 3.89 -3.93 4.64
C ALA A 117 2.66 -3.75 3.74
N THR A 118 2.25 -2.50 3.52
CA THR A 118 1.29 -2.11 2.50
C THR A 118 2.00 -1.49 1.28
N THR A 119 1.73 -2.04 0.11
CA THR A 119 2.08 -1.44 -1.19
C THR A 119 0.82 -0.92 -1.86
N ILE A 120 0.85 0.31 -2.39
CA ILE A 120 -0.28 0.92 -3.09
C ILE A 120 0.17 1.42 -4.46
N ALA A 121 -0.49 0.96 -5.51
CA ALA A 121 -0.31 1.43 -6.87
C ALA A 121 -1.57 2.17 -7.34
N VAL A 122 -1.38 3.30 -8.04
CA VAL A 122 -2.45 3.98 -8.78
C VAL A 122 -2.27 3.64 -10.25
N LEU A 123 -3.30 3.05 -10.85
CA LEU A 123 -3.31 2.59 -12.23
C LEU A 123 -3.66 3.73 -13.21
N HIS A 124 -3.37 3.55 -14.50
CA HIS A 124 -3.59 4.57 -15.53
C HIS A 124 -5.06 4.99 -15.72
N ASP A 125 -6.01 4.16 -15.32
CA ASP A 125 -7.46 4.45 -15.32
C ASP A 125 -7.93 5.17 -14.04
N GLY A 126 -7.01 5.47 -13.10
CA GLY A 126 -7.32 6.03 -11.79
C GLY A 126 -7.84 5.01 -10.77
N SER A 127 -7.76 3.71 -11.06
CA SER A 127 -8.01 2.66 -10.06
C SER A 127 -6.84 2.53 -9.09
N VAL A 128 -7.10 2.01 -7.89
CA VAL A 128 -6.11 1.86 -6.82
C VAL A 128 -6.01 0.40 -6.42
N ASP A 129 -4.83 -0.19 -6.62
CA ASP A 129 -4.50 -1.54 -6.18
C ASP A 129 -3.64 -1.46 -4.91
N ALA A 130 -4.12 -2.05 -3.81
CA ALA A 130 -3.40 -2.15 -2.55
C ALA A 130 -3.11 -3.62 -2.20
N THR A 131 -1.86 -3.94 -1.87
CA THR A 131 -1.44 -5.25 -1.37
C THR A 131 -0.86 -5.09 0.04
N VAL A 132 -1.46 -5.80 0.98
CA VAL A 132 -1.10 -5.85 2.40
C VAL A 132 -0.46 -7.21 2.70
N ALA A 133 0.81 -7.21 3.05
CA ALA A 133 1.56 -8.39 3.45
C ALA A 133 1.68 -8.42 4.99
N ILE A 134 1.02 -9.39 5.63
CA ILE A 134 1.06 -9.59 7.08
C ILE A 134 1.91 -10.84 7.39
N PRO A 135 2.91 -10.79 8.29
CA PRO A 135 3.61 -11.97 8.74
C PRO A 135 2.82 -12.68 9.85
N GLY A 136 2.86 -14.00 9.89
CA GLY A 136 2.26 -14.78 10.97
C GLY A 136 2.80 -14.41 12.37
N GLY A 137 1.92 -14.27 13.36
CA GLY A 137 2.36 -13.94 14.72
C GLY A 137 1.23 -13.64 15.71
N ARG A 138 1.59 -13.09 16.88
CA ARG A 138 0.64 -12.76 17.97
C ARG A 138 -0.09 -11.42 17.83
N ARG A 139 0.29 -10.58 16.86
CA ARG A 139 -0.23 -9.21 16.68
C ARG A 139 -1.13 -9.05 15.44
N LEU A 140 -1.59 -10.14 14.83
CA LEU A 140 -2.41 -10.09 13.60
C LEU A 140 -3.63 -9.13 13.69
N PRO A 141 -4.41 -9.06 14.79
CA PRO A 141 -5.49 -8.08 14.93
C PRO A 141 -5.03 -6.62 14.81
N GLU A 142 -3.87 -6.30 15.37
CA GLU A 142 -3.29 -4.96 15.36
C GLU A 142 -2.77 -4.62 13.97
N LEU A 143 -1.98 -5.53 13.37
CA LEU A 143 -1.34 -5.34 12.08
C LEU A 143 -2.37 -5.22 10.95
N VAL A 144 -3.37 -6.10 10.88
CA VAL A 144 -4.42 -6.02 9.85
C VAL A 144 -5.17 -4.68 9.91
N ALA A 145 -5.51 -4.19 11.11
CA ALA A 145 -6.19 -2.90 11.28
C ALA A 145 -5.29 -1.68 11.04
N HIS A 146 -4.00 -1.80 11.35
CA HIS A 146 -2.98 -0.78 11.11
C HIS A 146 -2.73 -0.57 9.60
N GLU A 147 -2.47 -1.65 8.86
CA GLU A 147 -2.27 -1.60 7.41
C GLU A 147 -3.54 -1.12 6.66
N VAL A 148 -4.73 -1.54 7.12
CA VAL A 148 -6.00 -1.01 6.62
C VAL A 148 -6.15 0.49 6.87
N GLU A 149 -5.68 1.02 8.01
CA GLU A 149 -5.68 2.47 8.21
C GLU A 149 -4.74 3.14 7.21
N HIS A 150 -3.53 2.63 6.98
CA HIS A 150 -2.59 3.19 5.99
C HIS A 150 -3.19 3.29 4.57
N ILE A 151 -3.99 2.33 4.14
CA ILE A 151 -4.77 2.43 2.89
C ILE A 151 -5.73 3.64 2.95
N LEU A 152 -6.50 3.77 4.03
CA LEU A 152 -7.41 4.91 4.22
C LEU A 152 -6.66 6.24 4.28
N GLU A 153 -5.48 6.32 4.90
CA GLU A 153 -4.68 7.54 4.93
C GLU A 153 -4.26 7.97 3.53
N ARG A 154 -3.83 7.01 2.69
CA ARG A 154 -3.44 7.29 1.31
C ARG A 154 -4.63 7.79 0.49
N LEU A 155 -5.81 7.22 0.70
CA LEU A 155 -7.07 7.62 0.06
C LEU A 155 -7.58 8.98 0.57
N ASP A 156 -7.30 9.33 1.83
CA ASP A 156 -7.51 10.67 2.42
C ASP A 156 -6.49 11.71 1.90
N GLY A 157 -5.57 11.33 1.01
CA GLY A 157 -4.54 12.22 0.47
C GLY A 157 -3.34 12.45 1.40
N VAL A 158 -3.22 11.73 2.50
CA VAL A 158 -2.08 11.86 3.43
C VAL A 158 -0.79 11.44 2.74
N ASN A 159 0.22 12.31 2.84
CA ASN A 159 1.58 12.06 2.38
C ASN A 159 2.51 12.05 3.60
N ALA A 160 2.64 10.90 4.25
CA ALA A 160 3.43 10.70 5.45
C ALA A 160 4.92 11.07 5.25
N ALA A 161 5.48 10.81 4.05
CA ALA A 161 6.85 11.20 3.72
C ALA A 161 7.04 12.73 3.74
N ASN A 162 6.10 13.48 3.15
CA ASN A 162 6.11 14.93 3.16
C ASN A 162 5.87 15.51 4.57
N GLN A 163 4.92 14.96 5.33
CA GLN A 163 4.68 15.34 6.73
C GLN A 163 5.94 15.16 7.59
N HIS A 164 6.61 14.01 7.48
CA HIS A 164 7.86 13.76 8.19
C HIS A 164 8.98 14.73 7.77
N ALA A 165 9.10 15.03 6.47
CA ALA A 165 10.07 16.01 5.97
C ALA A 165 9.81 17.45 6.48
N LEU A 166 8.55 17.79 6.75
CA LEU A 166 8.13 19.04 7.38
C LEU A 166 8.26 19.02 8.93
N GLY A 167 8.76 17.92 9.51
CA GLY A 167 8.98 17.79 10.95
C GLY A 167 7.73 17.41 11.77
N ASP A 168 6.67 16.92 11.13
CA ASP A 168 5.44 16.50 11.81
C ASP A 168 5.71 15.31 12.75
N HIS A 169 5.62 15.56 14.07
CA HIS A 169 5.84 14.57 15.12
C HIS A 169 4.80 13.45 15.14
N SER A 170 3.69 13.58 14.42
CA SER A 170 2.71 12.50 14.22
C SER A 170 3.19 11.44 13.23
N VAL A 171 4.29 11.67 12.49
CA VAL A 171 4.90 10.70 11.57
C VAL A 171 6.34 10.40 11.95
N ARG A 172 6.64 9.12 12.19
CA ARG A 172 8.02 8.63 12.39
C ARG A 172 8.46 7.78 11.20
N ARG A 173 9.77 7.70 10.97
CA ARG A 173 10.37 6.76 10.03
C ARG A 173 10.81 5.50 10.78
N ALA A 174 10.46 4.32 10.28
CA ALA A 174 10.85 3.03 10.85
C ALA A 174 11.19 2.06 9.71
N SER A 175 12.30 1.32 9.80
CA SER A 175 12.66 0.26 8.82
C SER A 175 12.64 0.70 7.33
N GLY A 176 12.78 2.00 7.05
CA GLY A 176 12.68 2.58 5.71
C GLY A 176 11.28 3.05 5.29
N THR A 177 10.22 2.68 6.02
CA THR A 177 8.83 3.13 5.83
C THR A 177 8.46 4.30 6.75
N PHE A 178 7.25 4.84 6.59
CA PHE A 178 6.68 5.90 7.43
C PHE A 178 5.48 5.38 8.20
N GLU A 179 5.47 5.68 9.49
CA GLU A 179 4.50 5.21 10.49
C GLU A 179 3.76 6.42 11.06
N THR A 180 2.44 6.45 10.94
CA THR A 180 1.62 7.54 11.47
C THR A 180 1.06 7.19 12.85
N ALA A 181 0.93 8.20 13.71
CA ALA A 181 0.29 8.05 15.01
C ALA A 181 -1.16 7.54 14.88
N ARG A 182 -1.87 7.93 13.81
CA ARG A 182 -3.24 7.47 13.54
C ARG A 182 -3.29 5.96 13.28
N ALA A 183 -2.49 5.44 12.34
CA ALA A 183 -2.48 4.01 12.03
C ALA A 183 -2.08 3.15 13.24
N VAL A 184 -1.10 3.61 14.03
CA VAL A 184 -0.67 2.94 15.26
C VAL A 184 -1.79 2.90 16.30
N LEU A 185 -2.41 4.04 16.60
CA LEU A 185 -3.48 4.13 17.60
C LEU A 185 -4.75 3.36 17.19
N VAL A 186 -5.11 3.37 15.90
CA VAL A 186 -6.27 2.63 15.38
C VAL A 186 -6.00 1.12 15.43
N GLY A 187 -4.83 0.65 15.01
CA GLY A 187 -4.44 -0.76 15.12
C GLY A 187 -4.50 -1.27 16.57
N GLN A 188 -3.91 -0.52 17.50
CA GLN A 188 -3.95 -0.83 18.93
C GLN A 188 -5.37 -0.84 19.50
N LEU A 189 -6.22 0.12 19.10
CA LEU A 189 -7.62 0.18 19.51
C LEU A 189 -8.42 -1.03 19.01
N VAL A 190 -8.25 -1.44 17.76
CA VAL A 190 -8.91 -2.62 17.19
C VAL A 190 -8.46 -3.89 17.93
N ALA A 191 -7.16 -4.06 18.13
CA ALA A 191 -6.62 -5.20 18.87
C ALA A 191 -7.20 -5.29 20.29
N LYS A 192 -7.30 -4.15 21.01
CA LYS A 192 -7.91 -4.08 22.34
C LYS A 192 -9.40 -4.42 22.35
N GLN A 193 -10.14 -4.12 21.27
CA GLN A 193 -11.57 -4.43 21.17
C GLN A 193 -11.85 -5.92 20.95
N VAL A 194 -10.89 -6.68 20.40
CA VAL A 194 -11.05 -8.12 20.12
C VAL A 194 -10.25 -9.05 21.03
N GLN A 195 -9.50 -8.51 22.01
CA GLN A 195 -8.93 -9.35 23.06
C GLN A 195 -10.04 -10.05 23.87
N PRO A 196 -9.84 -11.31 24.30
CA PRO A 196 -10.69 -11.93 25.31
C PRO A 196 -10.71 -11.08 26.59
N ARG A 197 -11.84 -11.07 27.29
CA ARG A 197 -11.96 -10.45 28.62
C ARG A 197 -11.57 -11.45 29.71
#